data_AF-A0A7Y6EWD4-F1
#
_entry.id   AF-A0A7Y6EWD4-F1
#
_cell.length_a   1.000
_cell.length_b   1.000
_cell.length_c   1.000
_cell.angle_alpha   90.00
_cell.angle_beta   90.00
_cell.angle_gamma   90.00
#
_symmetry.space_group_name_H-M   'P 1'
#
loop_
_entity.id
_entity.type
_entity.pdbx_description
1 polymer ?
#
loop_
_entity_poly.entity_id
_entity_poly.type
_entity_poly.pdbx_seq_one_letter_code
_entity_poly.pdbx_strand_id
1 'polypeptide(L)'
;MEVTATDESVHINKEESESETRYTVTRVEINQVFGNKGHQELKDYIHVLEPTYIVRNKGIYTGVTRYTYGDYTPMQAGYRYVLFLSWDEKHNGYWITSLEQGKFNVDQKDSAERALAEKNLQVKALKEDVFEHLGYSD
;
A
#
# COMPACT_ATOMS: atom_id res chain seq x y z
N MET A 1 4.92 -9.03 -4.81
CA MET A 1 6.25 -9.06 -4.16
C MET A 1 6.08 -8.98 -2.66
N GLU A 2 7.02 -9.49 -1.88
CA GLU A 2 7.08 -9.28 -0.44
C GLU A 2 8.04 -8.13 -0.12
N VAL A 3 7.64 -7.23 0.76
CA VAL A 3 8.40 -6.04 1.14
C VAL A 3 8.31 -5.74 2.63
N THR A 4 9.26 -4.97 3.13
CA THR A 4 9.20 -4.33 4.45
C THR A 4 8.98 -2.83 4.26
N ALA A 5 7.93 -2.26 4.86
CA ALA A 5 7.70 -0.82 4.78
C ALA A 5 8.69 -0.06 5.68
N THR A 6 9.24 1.05 5.17
CA THR A 6 10.13 1.93 5.96
C THR A 6 9.33 3.08 6.60
N ASP A 7 9.98 3.89 7.42
CA ASP A 7 9.43 5.14 7.94
C ASP A 7 9.54 6.32 6.95
N GLU A 8 10.24 6.13 5.82
CA GLU A 8 10.32 7.09 4.73
C GLU A 8 9.00 7.11 3.92
N SER A 9 8.08 7.99 4.35
CA SER A 9 6.78 8.18 3.71
C SER A 9 6.46 9.66 3.48
N VAL A 10 6.01 10.01 2.27
CA VAL A 10 5.73 11.40 1.85
C VAL A 10 4.34 11.50 1.26
N HIS A 11 3.54 12.47 1.75
CA HIS A 11 2.20 12.73 1.24
C HIS A 11 2.26 13.69 0.04
N ILE A 12 1.69 13.26 -1.08
CA ILE A 12 1.60 14.03 -2.31
C ILE A 12 0.18 14.57 -2.45
N ASN A 13 0.07 15.89 -2.52
CA ASN A 13 -1.15 16.60 -2.86
C ASN A 13 -0.83 17.56 -4.01
N LYS A 14 -1.06 17.12 -5.25
CA LYS A 14 -0.84 17.94 -6.45
C LYS A 14 -2.18 18.41 -6.97
N GLU A 15 -2.33 19.73 -7.08
CA GLU A 15 -3.40 20.39 -7.81
C GLU A 15 -2.85 20.79 -9.18
N GLU A 16 -3.20 20.06 -10.23
CA GLU A 16 -3.00 20.48 -11.61
C GLU A 16 -4.31 21.09 -12.14
N SER A 17 -4.22 22.01 -13.12
CA SER A 17 -5.33 22.87 -13.57
C SER A 17 -6.63 22.15 -13.95
N GLU A 18 -6.58 20.83 -14.18
CA GLU A 18 -7.74 20.00 -14.53
C GLU A 18 -7.80 18.66 -13.76
N SER A 19 -6.90 18.40 -12.80
CA SER A 19 -6.97 17.18 -11.97
C SER A 19 -6.26 17.32 -10.62
N GLU A 20 -6.92 16.87 -9.55
CA GLU A 20 -6.27 16.67 -8.25
C GLU A 20 -5.72 15.26 -8.17
N THR A 21 -4.40 15.12 -7.96
CA THR A 21 -3.79 13.82 -7.68
C THR A 21 -3.28 13.79 -6.25
N ARG A 22 -3.83 12.89 -5.43
CA ARG A 22 -3.48 12.75 -4.01
C ARG A 22 -3.14 11.30 -3.66
N TYR A 23 -1.96 11.08 -3.12
CA TYR A 23 -1.48 9.76 -2.69
C TYR A 23 -0.33 9.90 -1.69
N THR A 24 0.16 8.77 -1.18
CA THR A 24 1.32 8.71 -0.30
C THR A 24 2.39 7.86 -0.97
N VAL A 25 3.63 8.32 -0.94
CA VAL A 25 4.78 7.59 -1.44
C VAL A 25 5.49 6.99 -0.24
N THR A 26 5.53 5.68 -0.16
CA THR A 26 6.23 4.96 0.92
C THR A 26 7.37 4.17 0.32
N ARG A 27 8.58 4.38 0.83
CA ARG A 27 9.72 3.55 0.48
C ARG A 27 9.57 2.19 1.16
N VAL A 28 9.83 1.13 0.40
CA VAL A 28 9.82 -0.23 0.90
C VAL A 28 11.10 -0.95 0.49
N GLU A 29 11.60 -1.81 1.37
CA GLU A 29 12.71 -2.72 1.10
C GLU A 29 12.16 -4.01 0.51
N ILE A 30 12.76 -4.51 -0.58
CA ILE A 30 12.31 -5.74 -1.23
C ILE A 30 12.85 -6.94 -0.45
N ASN A 31 11.95 -7.76 0.08
CA ASN A 31 12.32 -9.03 0.71
C ASN A 31 12.35 -10.17 -0.32
N GLN A 32 11.33 -10.21 -1.19
CA GLN A 32 11.18 -11.28 -2.19
C GLN A 32 10.34 -10.83 -3.40
N VAL A 33 10.74 -11.26 -4.60
CA VAL A 33 9.98 -11.00 -5.84
C VAL A 33 9.32 -12.30 -6.31
N PHE A 34 7.97 -12.34 -6.24
CA PHE A 34 7.18 -13.48 -6.73
C PHE A 34 6.89 -13.42 -8.23
N GLY A 35 6.92 -12.21 -8.81
CA GLY A 35 6.70 -12.00 -10.24
C GLY A 35 7.02 -10.56 -10.62
N ASN A 36 7.66 -10.39 -11.77
CA ASN A 36 7.96 -9.09 -12.36
C ASN A 36 7.67 -9.15 -13.87
N LYS A 37 6.49 -8.67 -14.26
CA LYS A 37 6.07 -8.62 -15.67
C LYS A 37 6.52 -7.35 -16.38
N GLY A 38 6.90 -6.31 -15.63
CA GLY A 38 7.52 -5.11 -16.18
C GLY A 38 9.02 -5.36 -16.36
N HIS A 39 9.59 -5.04 -17.51
CA HIS A 39 11.05 -5.17 -17.74
C HIS A 39 11.88 -4.14 -16.97
N GLN A 40 11.35 -3.59 -15.87
CA GLN A 40 12.07 -2.68 -15.01
C GLN A 40 13.00 -3.45 -14.07
N GLU A 41 14.23 -2.96 -14.01
CA GLU A 41 15.23 -3.42 -13.06
C GLU A 41 14.80 -3.00 -11.64
N LEU A 42 14.60 -3.99 -10.77
CA LEU A 42 14.28 -3.75 -9.37
C LEU A 42 15.57 -3.57 -8.58
N LYS A 43 15.64 -2.49 -7.80
CA LYS A 43 16.70 -2.26 -6.81
C LYS A 43 16.33 -2.91 -5.47
N ASP A 44 17.22 -2.83 -4.49
CA ASP A 44 16.95 -3.31 -3.11
C ASP A 44 15.73 -2.64 -2.47
N TYR A 45 15.33 -1.47 -2.97
CA TYR A 45 14.16 -0.73 -2.52
C TYR A 45 13.39 -0.13 -3.70
N ILE A 46 12.11 0.13 -3.48
CA ILE A 46 11.24 0.84 -4.41
C ILE A 46 10.37 1.86 -3.67
N HIS A 47 9.77 2.77 -4.43
CA HIS A 47 8.73 3.68 -3.95
C HIS A 47 7.36 3.11 -4.35
N VAL A 48 6.53 2.85 -3.35
CA VAL A 48 5.15 2.40 -3.51
C VAL A 48 4.21 3.59 -3.33
N LEU A 49 3.31 3.74 -4.28
CA LEU A 49 2.26 4.75 -4.29
C LEU A 49 1.03 4.13 -3.61
N GLU A 50 0.78 4.55 -2.37
CA GLU A 50 -0.34 4.12 -1.56
C GLU A 50 -1.58 4.99 -1.84
N PRO A 51 -2.77 4.38 -1.94
CA PRO A 51 -4.03 5.09 -2.12
C PRO A 51 -4.51 5.71 -0.78
N THR A 52 -3.71 6.62 -0.25
CA THR A 52 -4.01 7.41 0.94
C THR A 52 -3.34 8.76 0.85
N TYR A 53 -3.93 9.80 1.43
CA TYR A 53 -3.34 11.12 1.49
C TYR A 53 -3.71 11.82 2.78
N ILE A 54 -3.02 12.92 3.04
CA ILE A 54 -3.22 13.72 4.24
C ILE A 54 -3.67 15.13 3.86
N VAL A 55 -4.70 15.63 4.54
CA VAL A 55 -5.12 17.04 4.50
C VAL A 55 -4.87 17.67 5.86
N ARG A 56 -4.27 18.86 5.85
CA ARG A 56 -4.10 19.69 7.05
C ARG A 56 -5.36 20.54 7.23
N ASN A 57 -6.11 20.29 8.30
CA ASN A 57 -7.34 21.01 8.59
C ASN A 57 -7.02 22.44 9.04
N LYS A 58 -7.83 23.40 8.60
CA LYS A 58 -7.75 24.82 8.99
C LYS A 58 -9.08 25.24 9.64
N GLY A 59 -9.03 26.18 10.58
CA GLY A 59 -10.21 26.71 11.27
C GLY A 59 -10.37 26.17 12.69
N ILE A 60 -11.61 25.98 13.14
CA ILE A 60 -11.95 25.58 14.52
C ILE A 60 -11.39 24.18 14.88
N TYR A 61 -11.26 23.31 13.88
CA TYR A 61 -10.61 22.01 14.02
C TYR A 61 -9.17 22.11 13.51
N THR A 62 -8.21 22.04 14.43
CA THR A 62 -6.78 21.96 14.11
C THR A 62 -6.35 20.49 14.05
N GLY A 63 -5.44 20.16 13.13
CA GLY A 63 -4.89 18.81 13.04
C GLY A 63 -4.72 18.32 11.60
N VAL A 64 -4.60 17.00 11.50
CA VAL A 64 -4.29 16.28 10.27
C VAL A 64 -5.31 15.17 10.10
N THR A 65 -6.02 15.15 8.97
CA THR A 65 -6.91 14.04 8.62
C THR A 65 -6.25 13.23 7.51
N ARG A 66 -6.15 11.92 7.73
CA ARG A 66 -5.76 10.97 6.69
C ARG A 66 -7.01 10.44 6.00
N TYR A 67 -7.01 10.51 4.68
CA TYR A 67 -8.04 9.93 3.83
C TYR A 67 -7.46 8.70 3.13
N THR A 68 -8.28 7.68 2.95
CA THR A 68 -7.96 6.44 2.25
C THR A 68 -8.98 6.25 1.13
N TYR A 69 -8.57 5.68 0.00
CA TYR A 69 -9.53 5.27 -1.03
C TYR A 69 -10.05 3.85 -0.71
N GLY A 70 -11.36 3.67 -0.75
CA GLY A 70 -12.00 2.42 -0.37
C GLY A 70 -11.72 2.05 1.09
N ASP A 71 -11.51 0.76 1.33
CA ASP A 71 -11.19 0.23 2.67
C ASP A 71 -9.68 0.07 2.88
N TYR A 72 -8.86 0.71 2.05
CA TYR A 72 -7.40 0.62 2.14
C TYR A 72 -6.89 1.06 3.52
N THR A 73 -6.00 0.25 4.10
CA THR A 73 -5.29 0.57 5.33
C THR A 73 -3.84 0.95 5.00
N PRO A 74 -3.30 2.09 5.49
CA PRO A 74 -1.91 2.48 5.22
C PRO A 74 -0.88 1.47 5.74
N MET A 75 0.19 1.25 4.98
CA MET A 75 1.34 0.47 5.45
C MET A 75 1.95 1.10 6.71
N GLN A 76 2.42 0.26 7.63
CA GLN A 76 3.11 0.68 8.85
C GLN A 76 4.60 0.35 8.75
N ALA A 77 5.46 1.26 9.21
CA ALA A 77 6.90 1.06 9.21
C ALA A 77 7.31 -0.20 10.00
N GLY A 78 8.25 -0.96 9.46
CA GLY A 78 8.76 -2.21 10.02
C GLY A 78 7.83 -3.41 9.84
N TYR A 79 6.68 -3.26 9.19
CA TYR A 79 5.76 -4.36 8.94
C TYR A 79 6.00 -4.95 7.55
N ARG A 80 5.73 -6.26 7.43
CA ARG A 80 5.93 -7.02 6.19
C ARG A 80 4.62 -7.18 5.43
N TYR A 81 4.67 -6.99 4.11
CA TYR A 81 3.50 -7.03 3.24
C TYR A 81 3.78 -7.79 1.95
N VAL A 82 2.80 -8.56 1.50
CA VAL A 82 2.68 -8.97 0.09
C VAL A 82 1.93 -7.87 -0.66
N LEU A 83 2.56 -7.34 -1.71
CA LEU A 83 2.00 -6.29 -2.56
C LEU A 83 1.82 -6.77 -4.00
N PHE A 84 0.66 -6.44 -4.57
CA PHE A 84 0.37 -6.48 -6.00
C PHE A 84 0.52 -5.07 -6.55
N LEU A 85 1.43 -4.91 -7.50
CA LEU A 85 1.91 -3.61 -7.95
C LEU A 85 1.83 -3.48 -9.47
N SER A 86 1.50 -2.28 -9.93
CA SER A 86 1.60 -1.86 -11.33
C SER A 86 2.50 -0.63 -11.43
N TRP A 87 3.40 -0.60 -12.42
CA TRP A 87 4.18 0.59 -12.69
C TRP A 87 3.28 1.72 -13.20
N ASP A 88 3.45 2.92 -12.65
CA ASP A 88 2.79 4.14 -13.07
C ASP A 88 3.83 5.10 -13.66
N GLU A 89 3.86 5.21 -14.99
CA GLU A 89 4.76 6.10 -15.72
C GLU A 89 4.54 7.59 -15.39
N LYS A 90 3.29 8.00 -15.15
CA LYS A 90 2.96 9.42 -14.88
C LYS A 90 3.57 9.86 -13.55
N HIS A 91 3.56 8.96 -12.56
CA HIS A 91 4.02 9.25 -11.21
C HIS A 91 5.40 8.69 -10.88
N ASN A 92 6.01 7.95 -11.82
CA ASN A 92 7.33 7.32 -11.69
C ASN A 92 7.46 6.47 -10.42
N GLY A 93 6.50 5.57 -10.20
CA GLY A 93 6.44 4.72 -9.02
C GLY A 93 5.52 3.51 -9.19
N TYR A 94 5.55 2.60 -8.22
CA TYR A 94 4.70 1.40 -8.24
C TYR A 94 3.40 1.64 -7.47
N TRP A 95 2.27 1.59 -8.16
CA TRP A 95 0.95 1.74 -7.56
C TRP A 95 0.42 0.42 -7.01
N ILE A 96 -0.23 0.46 -5.83
CA ILE A 96 -0.95 -0.69 -5.28
C ILE A 96 -2.21 -0.96 -6.11
N THR A 97 -2.25 -2.10 -6.79
CA THR A 97 -3.41 -2.49 -7.62
C THR A 97 -4.57 -2.95 -6.74
N SER A 98 -5.80 -2.62 -7.10
CA SER A 98 -7.01 -3.14 -6.43
C SER A 98 -7.14 -2.80 -4.94
N LEU A 99 -6.60 -1.65 -4.51
CA LEU A 99 -6.78 -1.09 -3.16
C LEU A 99 -6.46 -2.10 -2.05
N GLU A 100 -7.37 -2.35 -1.11
CA GLU A 100 -7.20 -3.30 0.00
C GLU A 100 -6.92 -4.74 -0.45
N GLN A 101 -7.33 -5.12 -1.66
CA GLN A 101 -7.08 -6.46 -2.22
C GLN A 101 -5.67 -6.61 -2.80
N GLY A 102 -4.93 -5.51 -2.92
CA GLY A 102 -3.55 -5.50 -3.40
C GLY A 102 -2.48 -5.56 -2.33
N LYS A 103 -2.85 -5.53 -1.04
CA LYS A 103 -1.92 -5.48 0.09
C LYS A 103 -2.37 -6.44 1.19
N PHE A 104 -1.49 -7.39 1.53
CA PHE A 104 -1.72 -8.34 2.62
C PHE A 104 -0.59 -8.30 3.64
N ASN A 105 -0.91 -8.12 4.92
CA ASN A 105 0.09 -8.11 5.99
C ASN A 105 0.51 -9.55 6.35
N VAL A 106 1.82 -9.80 6.27
CA VAL A 106 2.42 -11.14 6.44
C VAL A 106 2.70 -11.45 7.90
N ASP A 107 3.17 -10.47 8.67
CA ASP A 107 3.61 -10.66 10.06
C ASP A 107 2.48 -10.50 11.10
N GLN A 108 1.24 -10.36 10.64
CA GLN A 108 0.01 -10.25 11.44
C GLN A 108 0.00 -9.08 12.45
N LYS A 109 0.83 -8.06 12.25
CA LYS A 109 0.92 -6.88 13.11
C LYS A 109 -0.03 -5.76 12.69
N ASP A 110 -0.53 -5.77 11.46
CA ASP A 110 -1.47 -4.77 10.94
C ASP A 110 -2.90 -5.06 11.43
N SER A 111 -3.22 -4.57 12.63
CA SER A 111 -4.52 -4.79 13.27
C SER A 111 -5.68 -4.17 12.49
N ALA A 112 -5.44 -3.11 11.72
CA ALA A 112 -6.46 -2.47 10.89
C ALA A 112 -6.80 -3.34 9.68
N GLU A 113 -5.80 -3.89 9.00
CA GLU A 113 -6.00 -4.86 7.92
C GLU A 113 -6.67 -6.16 8.42
N ARG A 114 -6.26 -6.66 9.58
CA ARG A 114 -6.92 -7.82 10.20
C ARG A 114 -8.41 -7.55 10.51
N ALA A 115 -8.71 -6.40 11.11
CA ALA A 115 -10.09 -6.02 11.41
C ALA A 115 -10.95 -5.83 10.14
N LEU A 116 -10.33 -5.43 9.02
CA LEU A 116 -10.99 -5.37 7.72
C LEU A 116 -11.31 -6.78 7.22
N ALA A 117 -10.34 -7.70 7.23
CA ALA A 117 -10.54 -9.09 6.80
C ALA A 117 -11.60 -9.82 7.66
N GLU A 118 -11.67 -9.55 8.97
CA GLU A 118 -12.73 -10.09 9.84
C GLU A 118 -14.14 -9.65 9.44
N LYS A 119 -14.28 -8.47 8.84
CA LYS A 119 -15.57 -7.89 8.41
C LYS A 119 -15.89 -8.16 6.95
N ASN A 120 -14.89 -8.47 6.14
CA ASN A 120 -15.02 -8.68 4.70
C ASN A 120 -14.52 -10.09 4.33
N LEU A 121 -15.46 -11.03 4.20
CA LEU A 121 -15.17 -12.44 3.89
C LEU A 121 -14.46 -12.61 2.54
N GLN A 122 -14.69 -11.72 1.58
CA GLN A 122 -14.03 -11.78 0.27
C GLN A 122 -12.54 -11.44 0.41
N VAL A 123 -12.21 -10.37 1.15
CA VAL A 123 -10.82 -9.99 1.41
C VAL A 123 -10.09 -11.07 2.21
N LYS A 124 -10.78 -11.65 3.21
CA LYS A 124 -10.23 -12.78 3.97
C LYS A 124 -9.91 -13.98 3.08
N ALA A 125 -10.88 -14.43 2.27
CA ALA A 125 -10.69 -15.58 1.39
C ALA A 125 -9.58 -15.33 0.36
N LEU A 126 -9.49 -14.11 -0.18
CA LEU A 126 -8.42 -13.73 -1.09
C LEU A 126 -7.05 -13.74 -0.41
N LYS A 127 -6.94 -13.25 0.83
CA LYS A 127 -5.69 -13.30 1.60
C LYS A 127 -5.23 -14.74 1.81
N GLU A 128 -6.14 -15.63 2.20
CA GLU A 128 -5.88 -17.06 2.40
C GLU A 128 -5.38 -17.71 1.10
N ASP A 129 -6.06 -17.49 -0.03
CA ASP A 129 -5.67 -18.00 -1.35
C ASP A 129 -4.28 -17.49 -1.79
N VAL A 130 -4.00 -16.20 -1.60
CA VAL A 130 -2.68 -15.61 -1.91
C VAL A 130 -1.59 -16.24 -1.04
N PHE A 131 -1.84 -16.43 0.25
CA PHE A 131 -0.86 -16.98 1.17
C PHE A 131 -0.58 -18.46 0.88
N GLU A 132 -1.60 -19.25 0.58
CA GLU A 132 -1.48 -20.63 0.13
C GLU A 132 -0.63 -20.71 -1.15
N HIS A 133 -0.95 -19.89 -2.16
CA HIS A 133 -0.25 -19.91 -3.45
C HIS A 133 1.22 -19.47 -3.34
N LEU A 134 1.53 -18.60 -2.39
CA LEU A 134 2.89 -18.12 -2.13
C LEU A 134 3.66 -19.00 -1.13
N GLY A 135 3.03 -20.04 -0.58
CA GLY A 135 3.66 -20.98 0.34
C GLY A 135 3.88 -20.43 1.76
N TYR A 136 3.07 -19.45 2.19
CA TYR A 136 3.01 -19.06 3.59
C TYR A 136 2.18 -20.09 4.35
N SER A 137 2.79 -20.74 5.35
CA SER A 137 2.10 -21.63 6.28
C SER A 137 1.68 -20.86 7.54
N ASP A 138 0.49 -21.18 8.06
CA ASP A 138 0.02 -20.74 9.39
C ASP A 138 0.88 -21.28 10.55
#